data_AF-A0A1D3K738-F1
#
_entry.id   AF-A0A1D3K738-F1
#
_cell.length_a   1.000
_cell.length_b   1.000
_cell.length_c   1.000
_cell.angle_alpha   90.00
_cell.angle_beta   90.00
_cell.angle_gamma   90.00
#
_symmetry.space_group_name_H-M   'P 1'
#
loop_
_entity.id
_entity.type
_entity.pdbx_description
1 polymer ?
#
loop_
_entity_poly.entity_id
_entity_poly.type
_entity_poly.pdbx_seq_one_letter_code
_entity_poly.pdbx_strand_id
1 'polypeptide(L)' 'MESKPPKHTFQIWREDYLKGATLNEYQYERALLAADRLNAVGLITNQTWMEMVRLANAALINGDKSK' A
#
# COMPACT_ATOMS: atom_id res chain seq x y z
N MET A 1 22.78 4.25 12.62
CA MET A 1 21.39 4.68 12.33
C MET A 1 20.57 3.41 12.22
N GLU A 2 19.65 3.17 13.13
CA GLU A 2 18.82 1.96 13.11
C GLU A 2 17.89 2.01 11.90
N SER A 3 18.08 1.07 10.98
CA SER A 3 17.15 0.78 9.89
C SER A 3 15.82 0.35 10.51
N LYS A 4 14.86 1.28 10.66
CA LYS A 4 13.52 0.93 11.12
C LYS A 4 12.99 -0.21 10.24
N PRO A 5 12.56 -1.34 10.82
CA PRO A 5 12.34 -2.57 10.08
C PRO A 5 11.14 -2.45 9.12
N PRO A 6 11.10 -3.27 8.06
CA PRO A 6 10.06 -3.27 7.02
C PRO A 6 8.61 -3.27 7.54
N LYS A 7 8.39 -3.84 8.72
CA LYS A 7 7.07 -3.90 9.39
C LYS A 7 6.49 -2.53 9.72
N HIS A 8 7.32 -1.56 10.14
CA HIS A 8 6.85 -0.23 10.49
C HIS A 8 6.45 0.58 9.25
N THR A 9 7.23 0.48 8.18
CA THR A 9 6.94 1.13 6.89
C THR A 9 5.64 0.62 6.27
N PHE A 10 5.43 -0.70 6.32
CA PHE A 10 4.19 -1.32 5.84
C PHE A 10 2.95 -0.85 6.61
N GLN A 11 3.04 -0.75 7.95
CA GLN A 11 1.93 -0.30 8.78
C GLN A 11 1.54 1.15 8.49
N ILE A 12 2.52 2.05 8.37
CA ILE A 12 2.28 3.46 8.02
C ILE A 12 1.57 3.56 6.67
N TRP A 13 2.08 2.90 5.64
CA TRP A 13 1.43 2.90 4.34
C TRP A 13 -0.01 2.38 4.41
N ARG A 14 -0.26 1.31 5.19
CA ARG A 14 -1.60 0.76 5.33
C ARG A 14 -2.57 1.76 5.96
N GLU A 15 -2.11 2.51 6.96
CA GLU A 15 -2.90 3.54 7.64
C GLU A 15 -3.12 4.78 6.77
N ASP A 16 -2.13 5.19 5.99
CA ASP A 16 -2.20 6.38 5.13
C ASP A 16 -3.09 6.15 3.90
N TYR A 17 -3.06 4.95 3.33
CA TYR A 17 -3.67 4.67 2.03
C TYR A 17 -4.90 3.76 2.09
N LEU A 18 -5.01 2.84 3.06
CA LEU A 18 -6.10 1.86 3.11
C LEU A 18 -7.12 2.10 4.24
N LYS A 19 -7.05 3.25 4.92
CA LYS A 19 -8.01 3.60 5.97
C LYS A 19 -9.41 3.75 5.38
N GLY A 20 -10.29 2.80 5.70
CA GLY A 20 -11.68 2.76 5.20
C GLY A 20 -11.97 1.68 4.15
N ALA A 21 -10.99 0.82 3.82
CA ALA A 21 -11.12 -0.45 3.07
C ALA A 21 -11.68 -0.38 1.63
N THR A 22 -12.12 0.78 1.17
CA THR A 22 -12.62 1.01 -0.20
C THR A 22 -11.84 2.14 -0.84
N LEU A 23 -11.28 1.88 -2.02
CA LEU A 23 -10.56 2.88 -2.80
C LEU A 23 -11.32 3.16 -4.09
N ASN A 24 -11.27 4.42 -4.52
CA ASN A 24 -11.48 4.76 -5.93
C ASN A 24 -10.16 4.64 -6.73
N GLU A 25 -10.24 4.74 -8.05
CA GLU A 25 -9.07 4.62 -8.95
C GLU A 25 -7.94 5.59 -8.59
N TYR A 26 -8.26 6.85 -8.29
CA TYR A 26 -7.26 7.85 -7.91
C TYR A 26 -6.55 7.49 -6.58
N GLN A 27 -7.29 7.04 -5.57
CA GLN A 27 -6.72 6.62 -4.29
C GLN A 27 -5.85 5.36 -4.45
N TYR A 28 -6.30 4.44 -5.30
CA TYR A 28 -5.55 3.24 -5.67
C TYR A 28 -4.22 3.56 -6.35
N GLU A 29 -4.22 4.45 -7.36
CA GLU A 29 -2.98 4.89 -8.03
C GLU A 29 -1.98 5.50 -7.04
N ARG A 30 -2.45 6.36 -6.11
CA ARG A 30 -1.57 6.92 -5.08
C ARG A 30 -1.00 5.86 -4.15
N ALA A 31 -1.79 4.85 -3.78
CA ALA A 31 -1.34 3.75 -2.94
C ALA A 31 -0.24 2.93 -3.63
N LEU A 32 -0.38 2.67 -4.94
CA LEU A 32 0.63 1.98 -5.74
C LEU A 32 1.93 2.79 -5.88
N LEU A 33 1.83 4.08 -6.25
CA LEU A 33 3.01 4.95 -6.39
C LEU A 33 3.81 5.03 -5.08
N ALA A 34 3.12 5.07 -3.94
CA ALA A 34 3.78 5.04 -2.64
C ALA A 34 4.48 3.70 -2.38
N ALA A 35 3.83 2.56 -2.68
CA ALA A 35 4.43 1.24 -2.53
C ALA A 35 5.67 1.07 -3.43
N ASP A 36 5.59 1.50 -4.69
CA ASP A 36 6.70 1.46 -5.65
C ASP A 36 7.89 2.28 -5.16
N ARG A 37 7.64 3.50 -4.67
CA ARG A 37 8.70 4.35 -4.13
C ARG A 37 9.39 3.70 -2.94
N LEU A 38 8.63 3.13 -2.00
CA LEU A 38 9.17 2.46 -0.82
C LEU A 38 10.04 1.25 -1.20
N ASN A 39 9.64 0.47 -2.21
CA ASN A 39 10.43 -0.64 -2.71
C ASN A 39 11.70 -0.17 -3.44
N ALA A 40 11.58 0.85 -4.30
CA ALA A 40 12.69 1.41 -5.07
C ALA A 40 13.82 1.98 -4.19
N VAL A 41 13.49 2.56 -3.03
CA VAL A 41 14.48 3.05 -2.07
C VAL A 41 14.92 1.99 -1.05
N GLY A 42 14.47 0.75 -1.17
CA GLY A 42 14.85 -0.37 -0.30
C GLY A 42 14.28 -0.32 1.12
N LEU A 43 13.23 0.46 1.37
CA LEU A 43 12.58 0.55 2.69
C LEU A 43 11.63 -0.63 2.98
N ILE A 44 11.28 -1.39 1.95
CA ILE A 44 10.52 -2.64 2.01
C ILE A 44 11.13 -3.66 1.06
N THR A 45 10.77 -4.93 1.22
CA THR A 45 11.19 -5.99 0.30
C THR A 45 10.20 -6.14 -0.86
N ASN A 46 10.61 -6.79 -1.95
CA ASN A 46 9.70 -7.17 -3.04
C ASN A 46 8.51 -8.00 -2.55
N GLN A 47 8.68 -8.83 -1.52
CA GLN A 47 7.59 -9.61 -0.94
C GLN A 47 6.57 -8.72 -0.23
N THR A 48 7.03 -7.76 0.56
CA THR A 48 6.17 -6.76 1.22
C THR A 48 5.47 -5.88 0.19
N TRP A 49 6.17 -5.46 -0.87
CA TRP A 49 5.57 -4.72 -1.99
C TRP A 49 4.42 -5.49 -2.65
N MET A 50 4.62 -6.78 -2.97
CA MET A 50 3.55 -7.62 -3.52
C MET A 50 2.33 -7.71 -2.59
N GLU A 51 2.54 -7.77 -1.27
CA GLU A 51 1.46 -7.75 -0.29
C GLU A 51 0.70 -6.42 -0.31
N MET A 52 1.39 -5.29 -0.39
CA MET A 52 0.78 -3.96 -0.51
C MET A 52 -0.06 -3.85 -1.79
N VAL A 53 0.46 -4.29 -2.94
CA VAL A 53 -0.27 -4.30 -4.21
C VAL A 53 -1.54 -5.15 -4.09
N ARG A 54 -1.46 -6.35 -3.50
CA ARG A 54 -2.65 -7.21 -3.29
C ARG A 54 -3.71 -6.54 -2.42
N LEU A 55 -3.29 -5.86 -1.35
CA LEU A 55 -4.23 -5.15 -0.46
C LEU A 55 -4.89 -3.96 -1.17
N ALA A 56 -4.13 -3.19 -1.96
CA ALA A 56 -4.67 -2.09 -2.75
C ALA A 56 -5.67 -2.60 -3.81
N ASN A 57 -5.37 -3.70 -4.50
CA ASN A 57 -6.27 -4.33 -5.47
C ASN A 57 -7.58 -4.76 -4.81
N ALA A 58 -7.50 -5.42 -3.64
CA ALA A 58 -8.69 -5.85 -2.91
C ALA A 58 -9.55 -4.65 -2.48
N ALA A 59 -8.93 -3.56 -2.03
CA ALA A 59 -9.64 -2.36 -1.62
C ALA A 59 -10.30 -1.61 -2.79
N LEU A 60 -9.68 -1.61 -3.99
CA LEU A 60 -10.30 -1.09 -5.21
C LEU A 60 -11.51 -1.93 -5.63
N ILE A 61 -11.36 -3.25 -5.71
CA ILE A 61 -12.43 -4.17 -6.12
C ILE A 61 -13.63 -4.09 -5.18
N ASN A 62 -13.39 -3.97 -3.86
CA ASN A 62 -14.46 -3.84 -2.88
C ASN A 62 -15.10 -2.45 -2.89
N GLY A 63 -14.33 -1.41 -3.23
CA GLY A 63 -14.87 -0.06 -3.43
C GLY A 63 -15.78 0.05 -4.66
N ASP A 64 -15.44 -0.68 -5.73
CA ASP A 64 -16.21 -0.67 -6.98
C ASP A 64 -17.56 -1.42 -6.85
N LYS A 65 -17.61 -2.48 -6.04
CA LYS A 65 -18.85 -3.22 -5.72
C LYS A 65 -19.85 -2.45 -4.85
N SER A 66 -19.46 -1.29 -4.32
CA SER A 66 -20.30 -0.48 -3.43
C SER A 66 -21.04 0.65 -4.17
N LYS A 67 -20.98 0.68 -5.52
CA LYS A 67 -21.67 1.65 -6.38
C LYS A 67 -22.89 1.06 -7.06
#